data_AF-A0A7Y1UZF4-F1
#
_entry.id   AF-A0A7Y1UZF4-F1
#
_cell.length_a   1.000
_cell.length_b   1.000
_cell.length_c   1.000
_cell.angle_alpha   90.00
_cell.angle_beta   90.00
_cell.angle_gamma   90.00
#
_symmetry.space_group_name_H-M   'P 1'
#
loop_
_entity.id
_entity.type
_entity.pdbx_description
1 polymer ?
#
loop_
_entity_poly.entity_id
_entity_poly.type
_entity_poly.pdbx_seq_one_letter_code
_entity_poly.pdbx_strand_id
1 'polypeptide(L)'
;MESNRKRAIELIGSMGWETLPYDCVGMARPKRVSDTRIIWSWIILVPWAANDSKPWIDGAEIIDNPLMKDVDQKAKVFDVMRAALDARYGEAVGSKAVDDLIKKLQDES
;
A
#
# COMPACT_ATOMS: atom_id res chain seq x y z
N MET A 1 20.19 15.52 -0.63
CA MET A 1 18.90 14.93 -1.09
C MET A 1 18.37 13.84 -0.15
N GLU A 2 19.23 12.94 0.34
CA GLU A 2 18.84 11.79 1.17
C GLU A 2 18.19 12.15 2.52
N SER A 3 18.62 13.26 3.14
CA SER A 3 18.06 13.79 4.40
C SER A 3 16.58 14.20 4.28
N ASN A 4 16.17 14.80 3.15
CA ASN A 4 14.79 15.25 2.96
C ASN A 4 13.83 14.08 2.73
N ARG A 5 14.29 13.03 2.04
CA ARG A 5 13.51 11.80 1.81
C ARG A 5 13.24 11.06 3.12
N LYS A 6 14.27 10.91 3.97
CA LYS A 6 14.13 10.27 5.28
C LYS A 6 13.11 11.03 6.16
N ARG A 7 13.21 12.35 6.19
CA ARG A 7 12.28 13.21 6.96
C ARG A 7 10.84 13.14 6.44
N ALA A 8 10.66 13.04 5.13
CA ALA A 8 9.34 12.85 4.52
C ALA A 8 8.73 11.49 4.91
N ILE A 9 9.51 10.41 4.87
CA ILE A 9 9.06 9.07 5.28
C ILE A 9 8.69 9.05 6.78
N GLU A 10 9.51 9.67 7.63
CA GLU A 10 9.22 9.78 9.07
C GLU A 10 7.94 10.58 9.33
N LEU A 11 7.72 11.68 8.60
CA LEU A 11 6.50 12.49 8.72
C LEU A 11 5.26 11.69 8.28
N ILE A 12 5.34 11.00 7.14
CA ILE A 12 4.27 10.13 6.62
C ILE A 12 3.94 9.03 7.63
N GLY A 13 4.97 8.37 8.18
CA GLY A 13 4.85 7.38 9.25
C GLY A 13 4.13 7.93 10.50
N SER A 14 4.48 9.16 10.92
CA SER A 14 3.84 9.81 12.07
C SER A 14 2.34 10.09 11.88
N MET A 15 1.90 10.26 10.63
CA MET A 15 0.50 10.47 10.27
C MET A 15 -0.29 9.15 10.15
N GLY A 16 0.36 8.01 10.34
CA GLY A 16 -0.25 6.67 10.25
C GLY A 16 -0.28 6.09 8.84
N TRP A 17 0.44 6.70 7.90
CA TRP A 17 0.66 6.17 6.56
C TRP A 17 1.87 5.24 6.56
N GLU A 18 1.79 4.14 5.81
CA GLU A 18 2.92 3.24 5.59
C GLU A 18 3.25 3.15 4.10
N THR A 19 4.52 2.93 3.81
CA THR A 19 5.00 2.70 2.45
C THR A 19 4.49 1.37 1.92
N LEU A 20 3.94 1.39 0.71
CA LEU A 20 3.50 0.22 -0.04
C LEU A 20 4.35 0.05 -1.30
N PRO A 21 4.29 -1.10 -1.99
CA PRO A 21 4.90 -1.29 -3.29
C PRO A 21 4.47 -0.22 -4.31
N TYR A 22 5.23 -0.10 -5.41
CA TYR A 22 4.92 0.80 -6.54
C TYR A 22 4.89 2.29 -6.17
N ASP A 23 5.74 2.68 -5.20
CA ASP A 23 5.83 4.04 -4.64
C ASP A 23 4.48 4.55 -4.08
N CYS A 24 3.58 3.63 -3.70
CA CYS A 24 2.31 3.96 -3.09
C CYS A 24 2.44 4.15 -1.58
N VAL A 25 1.45 4.79 -0.97
CA VAL A 25 1.31 4.88 0.49
C VAL A 25 -0.08 4.45 0.93
N GLY A 26 -0.17 3.72 2.03
CA GLY A 26 -1.42 3.18 2.55
C GLY A 26 -1.71 3.66 3.97
N MET A 27 -2.98 3.80 4.31
CA MET A 27 -3.43 4.07 5.67
C MET A 27 -4.64 3.19 5.98
N ALA A 28 -4.65 2.60 7.19
CA ALA A 28 -5.77 1.82 7.70
C ALA A 28 -6.25 2.40 9.04
N ARG A 29 -7.56 2.47 9.23
CA ARG A 29 -8.20 2.98 10.45
C ARG A 29 -9.26 1.98 10.94
N PRO A 30 -9.15 1.51 12.20
CA PRO A 30 -10.16 0.66 12.79
C PRO A 30 -11.36 1.48 13.27
N LYS A 31 -12.54 0.89 13.15
CA LYS A 31 -13.80 1.31 13.78
C LYS A 31 -14.41 0.09 14.45
N ARG A 32 -14.46 0.11 15.78
CA ARG A 32 -15.15 -0.93 16.55
C ARG A 32 -16.66 -0.80 16.32
N VAL A 33 -17.29 -1.90 15.92
CA VAL A 33 -18.74 -1.95 15.68
C VAL A 33 -19.45 -2.76 16.76
N SER A 34 -18.78 -3.75 17.34
CA SER A 34 -19.24 -4.50 18.51
C SER A 34 -18.04 -5.04 19.30
N ASP A 35 -18.30 -5.77 20.40
CA ASP A 35 -17.25 -6.38 21.22
C ASP A 35 -16.41 -7.40 20.44
N THR A 36 -16.99 -8.02 19.41
CA THR A 36 -16.37 -9.09 18.63
C THR A 36 -15.99 -8.68 17.21
N ARG A 37 -16.41 -7.50 16.74
CA ARG A 37 -16.23 -7.04 15.36
C ARG A 37 -15.57 -5.68 15.26
N ILE A 38 -14.47 -5.63 14.51
CA ILE A 38 -13.78 -4.40 14.14
C ILE A 38 -13.77 -4.29 12.62
N ILE A 39 -14.21 -3.15 12.10
CA ILE A 39 -14.12 -2.82 10.67
C ILE A 39 -12.88 -1.94 10.48
N TRP A 40 -11.99 -2.34 9.58
CA TRP A 40 -10.83 -1.57 9.19
C TRP A 40 -11.09 -0.92 7.84
N SER A 41 -11.34 0.39 7.83
CA SER A 41 -11.39 1.16 6.59
C SER A 41 -9.97 1.50 6.15
N TRP A 42 -9.69 1.38 4.86
CA TRP A 42 -8.35 1.59 4.35
C TRP A 42 -8.33 2.31 3.00
N ILE A 43 -7.22 3.01 2.75
CA ILE A 43 -6.97 3.75 1.51
C ILE A 43 -5.50 3.63 1.09
N ILE A 44 -5.25 3.57 -0.20
CA ILE A 44 -3.95 3.58 -0.87
C ILE A 44 -3.92 4.79 -1.79
N LEU A 45 -2.90 5.63 -1.68
CA LEU A 45 -2.65 6.72 -2.62
C LEU A 45 -1.68 6.25 -3.70
N VAL A 46 -2.05 6.51 -4.96
CA VAL A 46 -1.27 6.13 -6.14
C VAL A 46 -0.75 7.40 -6.81
N PRO A 47 0.49 7.84 -6.52
CA PRO A 47 0.94 9.20 -6.85
C PRO A 47 1.10 9.45 -8.36
N TRP A 48 1.33 8.40 -9.15
CA TRP A 48 1.51 8.49 -10.59
C TRP A 48 0.20 8.33 -11.37
N ALA A 49 -0.91 8.00 -10.70
CA ALA A 49 -2.24 7.88 -11.30
C ALA A 49 -2.92 9.24 -11.54
N ALA A 50 -2.14 10.31 -11.77
CA ALA A 50 -2.63 11.69 -11.89
C ALA A 50 -3.63 11.89 -13.06
N ASN A 51 -3.59 11.03 -14.07
CA ASN A 51 -4.51 11.05 -15.23
C ASN A 51 -5.65 10.03 -15.09
N ASP A 52 -5.64 9.21 -14.05
CA ASP A 52 -6.70 8.26 -13.75
C ASP A 52 -7.80 9.00 -12.98
N SER A 53 -9.07 8.70 -13.29
CA SER A 53 -10.22 9.38 -12.65
C SER A 53 -10.28 9.20 -11.12
N LYS A 54 -9.47 8.30 -10.56
CA LYS A 54 -9.38 8.02 -9.12
C LYS A 54 -7.92 7.71 -8.73
N PRO A 55 -7.13 8.70 -8.24
CA PRO A 55 -5.73 8.51 -7.82
C PRO A 55 -5.57 7.79 -6.47
N TRP A 56 -6.55 6.95 -6.11
CA TRP A 56 -6.53 6.14 -4.90
C TRP A 56 -7.30 4.83 -5.06
N ILE A 57 -6.98 3.86 -4.20
CA ILE A 57 -7.71 2.61 -4.01
C ILE A 57 -8.21 2.59 -2.57
N ASP A 58 -9.46 2.24 -2.33
CA ASP A 58 -10.03 2.17 -0.99
C ASP A 58 -10.83 0.89 -0.79
N GLY A 59 -10.98 0.49 0.47
CA GLY A 59 -11.70 -0.72 0.85
C GLY A 59 -11.94 -0.79 2.35
N ALA A 60 -12.53 -1.90 2.78
CA ALA A 60 -12.77 -2.18 4.18
C ALA A 60 -12.65 -3.67 4.49
N GLU A 61 -11.96 -4.00 5.57
CA GLU A 61 -11.83 -5.38 6.08
C GLU A 61 -12.61 -5.55 7.36
N ILE A 62 -13.34 -6.66 7.49
CA ILE A 62 -14.01 -7.03 8.73
C ILE A 62 -13.15 -8.07 9.43
N ILE A 63 -12.73 -7.77 10.66
CA ILE A 63 -12.00 -8.71 11.51
C ILE A 63 -12.90 -9.09 12.70
N ASP A 64 -13.40 -10.31 12.64
CA ASP A 64 -14.21 -10.96 13.69
C ASP A 64 -13.30 -11.81 14.58
N ASN A 65 -12.33 -11.18 15.26
CA ASN A 65 -11.46 -11.87 16.21
C ASN A 65 -11.09 -10.96 17.40
N PRO A 66 -11.81 -11.07 18.54
CA PRO A 66 -11.60 -10.20 19.70
C PRO A 66 -10.26 -10.42 20.40
N LEU A 67 -9.56 -11.53 20.13
CA LEU A 67 -8.28 -11.85 20.76
C LEU A 67 -7.07 -11.39 19.94
N MET A 68 -7.28 -10.99 18.69
CA MET A 68 -6.21 -10.50 17.82
C MET A 68 -5.81 -9.09 18.25
N LYS A 69 -4.51 -8.83 18.45
CA LYS A 69 -4.02 -7.49 18.79
C LYS A 69 -4.20 -6.54 17.61
N ASP A 70 -4.46 -5.27 17.90
CA ASP A 70 -4.66 -4.24 16.86
C ASP A 70 -3.49 -4.16 15.87
N VAL A 71 -2.25 -4.44 16.32
CA VAL A 71 -1.06 -4.47 15.45
C VAL A 71 -1.15 -5.61 14.43
N ASP A 72 -1.57 -6.80 14.85
CA ASP A 72 -1.70 -7.97 13.97
C ASP A 72 -2.88 -7.78 13.00
N GLN A 73 -3.97 -7.18 13.49
CA GLN A 73 -5.10 -6.77 12.66
C GLN A 73 -4.67 -5.78 11.58
N LYS A 74 -3.93 -4.74 11.96
CA LYS A 74 -3.40 -3.74 11.03
C LYS A 74 -2.50 -4.41 9.99
N ALA A 75 -1.56 -5.26 10.40
CA ALA A 75 -0.68 -5.97 9.49
C ALA A 75 -1.46 -6.77 8.44
N LYS A 76 -2.50 -7.49 8.86
CA LYS A 76 -3.39 -8.23 7.95
C LYS A 76 -4.08 -7.32 6.92
N VAL A 77 -4.53 -6.13 7.34
CA VAL A 77 -5.14 -5.14 6.43
C VAL A 77 -4.11 -4.63 5.42
N PHE A 78 -2.86 -4.40 5.85
CA PHE A 78 -1.78 -4.00 4.94
C PHE A 78 -1.39 -5.10 3.95
N ASP A 79 -1.51 -6.38 4.31
CA ASP A 79 -1.35 -7.47 3.35
C ASP A 79 -2.44 -7.48 2.28
N VAL A 80 -3.69 -7.16 2.66
CA VAL A 80 -4.78 -6.97 1.69
C VAL A 80 -4.48 -5.80 0.74
N MET A 81 -3.99 -4.66 1.25
CA MET A 81 -3.58 -3.54 0.41
C MET A 81 -2.49 -3.94 -0.59
N ARG A 82 -1.47 -4.69 -0.15
CA ARG A 82 -0.39 -5.19 -1.03
C ARG A 82 -0.95 -6.10 -2.13
N ALA A 83 -1.81 -7.05 -1.77
CA ALA A 83 -2.46 -7.92 -2.73
C ALA A 83 -3.33 -7.14 -3.74
N ALA A 84 -4.02 -6.08 -3.30
CA ALA A 84 -4.80 -5.22 -4.20
C ALA A 84 -3.92 -4.46 -5.20
N LEU A 85 -2.74 -4.01 -4.76
CA LEU A 85 -1.74 -3.38 -5.64
C LEU A 85 -1.16 -4.40 -6.63
N ASP A 86 -0.79 -5.58 -6.18
CA ASP A 86 -0.24 -6.65 -7.03
C ASP A 86 -1.28 -7.09 -8.07
N ALA A 87 -2.54 -7.24 -7.69
CA ALA A 87 -3.61 -7.60 -8.62
C ALA A 87 -3.86 -6.52 -9.69
N ARG A 88 -3.70 -5.24 -9.33
CA ARG A 88 -3.99 -4.12 -10.24
C ARG A 88 -2.79 -3.73 -11.12
N TYR A 89 -1.58 -3.86 -10.59
CA TYR A 89 -0.37 -3.32 -11.20
C TYR A 89 0.79 -4.32 -11.28
N GLY A 90 0.72 -5.46 -10.59
CA GLY A 90 1.82 -6.41 -10.50
C GLY A 90 2.25 -6.99 -11.85
N GLU A 91 1.29 -7.30 -12.73
CA GLU A 91 1.61 -7.79 -14.08
C GLU A 91 2.20 -6.69 -14.97
N ALA A 92 1.65 -5.47 -14.88
CA ALA A 92 2.10 -4.32 -15.68
C ALA A 92 3.49 -3.80 -15.25
N VAL A 93 3.74 -3.72 -13.93
CA VAL A 93 5.03 -3.30 -13.40
C VAL A 93 6.07 -4.43 -13.52
N GLY A 94 5.67 -5.68 -13.32
CA GLY A 94 6.52 -6.84 -13.56
C GLY A 94 7.01 -6.90 -15.01
N SER A 95 6.10 -6.71 -15.97
CA SER A 95 6.44 -6.64 -17.40
C SER A 95 7.40 -5.49 -17.69
N LYS A 96 7.11 -4.28 -17.18
CA LYS A 96 7.99 -3.12 -17.37
C LYS A 96 9.39 -3.31 -16.76
N ALA A 97 9.49 -3.92 -15.58
CA ALA A 97 10.76 -4.20 -14.93
C ALA A 97 11.61 -5.22 -15.72
N VAL A 98 10.96 -6.20 -16.35
CA VAL A 98 11.60 -7.16 -17.26
C VAL A 98 12.04 -6.47 -18.55
N ASP A 99 11.19 -5.63 -19.15
CA ASP A 99 11.54 -4.86 -20.35
C ASP A 99 12.73 -3.92 -20.12
N ASP A 100 12.74 -3.21 -18.98
CA ASP A 100 13.84 -2.33 -18.58
C ASP A 100 15.14 -3.12 -18.33
N LEU A 101 15.05 -4.36 -17.84
CA LEU A 101 16.19 -5.25 -17.66
C LEU A 101 16.73 -5.77 -19.00
N ILE A 102 15.85 -6.23 -19.90
CA ILE A 102 16.21 -6.68 -21.24
C ILE A 102 16.92 -5.57 -22.01
N LYS A 103 16.39 -4.34 -21.92
CA LYS A 103 16.99 -3.18 -22.56
C LYS A 103 18.39 -2.87 -22.03
N LYS A 104 18.60 -2.93 -20.72
CA LYS A 104 19.95 -2.77 -20.13
C LYS A 104 20.94 -3.82 -20.62
N LEU A 105 20.52 -5.08 -20.72
CA LEU A 105 21.38 -6.16 -21.22
C LEU A 105 21.72 -5.98 -22.71
N GLN A 106 20.78 -5.46 -23.51
CA GLN A 106 21.00 -5.15 -24.92
C GLN A 106 21.90 -3.92 -25.12
N ASP A 107 21.78 -2.91 -24.27
CA ASP A 107 22.63 -1.70 -24.31
C ASP A 107 24.07 -1.99 -23.82
N GLU A 108 24.29 -3.08 -23.07
CA GLU A 108 25.61 -3.56 -22.60
C GLU A 108 26.31 -4.54 -23.57
N SER A 109 25.68 -4.90 -24.70
CA SER A 109 26.18 -5.84 -25.73
C SER A 109 26.69 -5.13 -26.97
#